data_AF-A0A3S1FD11-F1
#
_entry.id   AF-A0A3S1FD11-F1
#
_cell.length_a   1.000
_cell.length_b   1.000
_cell.length_c   1.000
_cell.angle_alpha   90.00
_cell.angle_beta   90.00
_cell.angle_gamma   90.00
#
_symmetry.space_group_name_H-M   'P 1'
#
loop_
_entity.id
_entity.type
_entity.pdbx_description
1 polymer ?
#
loop_
_entity_poly.entity_id
_entity_poly.type
_entity_poly.pdbx_seq_one_letter_code
_entity_poly.pdbx_strand_id
1 'polypeptide(L)' 'LKKIPTVCGSLREALQSLDKDRGFLKAGGVFDDDQIDSYIELKMAEVMRFEMTPHPVEYDMYYSV' A
#
# COMPACT_ATOMS: atom_id res chain seq x y z
N LEU A 1 11.85 21.68 2.82
CA LEU A 1 11.40 20.28 3.00
C LEU A 1 10.78 19.67 1.73
N LYS A 2 10.02 20.40 0.91
CA LYS A 2 9.37 19.93 -0.34
C LYS A 2 10.26 19.26 -1.42
N LYS A 3 11.58 19.20 -1.22
CA LYS A 3 12.57 18.68 -2.18
C LYS A 3 13.25 17.38 -1.71
N ILE A 4 12.93 16.90 -0.51
CA ILE A 4 13.52 15.67 0.02
C ILE A 4 12.45 14.57 -0.12
N PRO A 5 12.71 13.50 -0.90
CA PRO A 5 11.79 12.39 -0.98
C PRO A 5 11.64 11.71 0.40
N THR A 6 10.41 11.33 0.72
CA THR A 6 10.05 10.64 1.97
C THR A 6 9.50 9.25 1.67
N VAL A 7 9.39 8.43 2.70
CA VAL A 7 8.72 7.12 2.61
C VAL A 7 7.23 7.27 2.27
N CYS A 8 6.62 6.21 1.74
CA CYS A 8 5.17 6.15 1.49
C CYS A 8 4.38 6.38 2.78
N GLY A 9 3.28 7.12 2.68
CA GLY A 9 2.37 7.39 3.80
C GLY A 9 1.38 6.27 4.08
N SER A 10 1.28 5.28 3.19
CA SER A 10 0.39 4.12 3.36
C SER A 10 0.91 2.88 2.64
N LEU A 11 0.41 1.71 3.06
CA LEU A 11 0.64 0.47 2.33
C LEU A 11 0.07 0.53 0.91
N ARG A 12 -1.09 1.16 0.71
CA ARG A 12 -1.68 1.38 -0.62
C ARG A 12 -0.73 2.10 -1.57
N GLU A 13 -0.14 3.20 -1.11
CA GLU A 13 0.82 3.98 -1.90
C GLU A 13 2.09 3.17 -2.21
N ALA A 14 2.57 2.37 -1.26
CA ALA A 14 3.71 1.48 -1.48
C ALA A 14 3.40 0.40 -2.55
N LEU A 15 2.22 -0.22 -2.50
CA LEU A 15 1.78 -1.22 -3.49
C LEU A 15 1.60 -0.60 -4.88
N GLN A 16 1.04 0.61 -4.98
CA GLN A 16 0.93 1.34 -6.24
C GLN A 16 2.29 1.75 -6.81
N SER A 17 3.25 2.08 -5.94
CA SER A 17 4.62 2.41 -6.36
C SER A 17 5.36 1.16 -6.85
N LEU A 18 5.17 0.02 -6.16
CA LEU A 18 5.68 -1.28 -6.57
C LEU A 18 5.13 -1.68 -7.95
N ASP A 19 3.82 -1.54 -8.16
CA ASP A 19 3.17 -1.87 -9.44
C ASP A 19 3.75 -1.06 -10.61
N LYS A 20 4.03 0.23 -10.38
CA LYS A 20 4.58 1.16 -11.37
C LYS A 20 6.07 0.94 -11.67
N ASP A 21 6.84 0.42 -10.73
CA ASP A 21 8.29 0.23 -10.88
C ASP A 21 8.79 -1.07 -10.24
N ARG A 22 8.48 -2.20 -10.89
CA ARG A 22 8.90 -3.55 -10.49
C ARG A 22 9.96 -4.16 -11.40
N GLY A 23 10.47 -3.43 -12.38
CA GLY A 23 11.43 -3.94 -13.37
C GLY A 23 12.71 -4.49 -12.73
N PHE A 24 13.18 -3.84 -11.66
CA PHE A 24 14.38 -4.26 -10.94
C PHE A 24 14.22 -5.61 -10.21
N LEU A 25 13.00 -5.96 -9.80
CA LEU A 25 12.71 -7.24 -9.14
C LEU A 25 12.69 -8.40 -10.14
N LYS A 26 12.26 -8.13 -11.37
CA LYS A 26 12.19 -9.15 -12.44
C LYS A 26 13.55 -9.45 -13.08
N ALA A 27 14.58 -8.67 -12.76
CA ALA A 27 15.91 -8.85 -13.30
C ALA A 27 16.45 -10.26 -13.00
N GLY A 28 16.85 -10.99 -14.04
CA GLY A 28 17.35 -12.37 -13.91
C GLY A 28 16.27 -13.42 -13.62
N GLY A 29 14.98 -13.09 -13.73
CA GLY A 29 13.88 -14.02 -13.49
C GLY A 29 13.70 -14.40 -12.02
N VAL A 30 14.14 -13.53 -11.10
CA VAL A 30 13.98 -13.74 -9.65
C VAL A 30 12.51 -13.65 -9.26
N PHE A 31 11.80 -12.69 -9.85
CA PHE A 31 10.35 -12.55 -9.75
C PHE A 31 9.73 -12.53 -11.14
N ASP A 32 8.52 -13.08 -11.25
CA ASP A 32 7.66 -12.92 -12.42
C ASP A 32 6.48 -11.98 -12.13
N ASP A 33 5.73 -11.63 -13.17
CA ASP A 33 4.60 -10.71 -13.02
C ASP A 33 3.45 -11.33 -12.22
N ASP A 34 3.18 -12.62 -12.37
CA ASP A 34 2.11 -13.33 -11.66
C ASP A 34 2.35 -13.34 -10.14
N GLN A 35 3.59 -13.55 -9.71
CA GLN A 35 4.01 -13.49 -8.30
C GLN A 35 3.78 -12.11 -7.71
N ILE A 36 4.17 -11.05 -8.43
CA ILE A 36 4.06 -9.68 -7.95
C ILE A 36 2.59 -9.24 -7.93
N ASP A 37 1.82 -9.56 -8.97
CA ASP A 37 0.39 -9.26 -9.05
C ASP A 37 -0.39 -9.97 -7.93
N SER A 38 -0.12 -11.26 -7.72
CA SER A 38 -0.75 -12.03 -6.63
C SER A 38 -0.41 -11.46 -5.25
N TYR A 39 0.83 -11.00 -5.06
CA TYR A 39 1.23 -10.36 -3.81
C TYR A 39 0.52 -9.02 -3.59
N ILE A 40 0.42 -8.19 -4.64
CA ILE A 40 -0.32 -6.93 -4.58
C ILE A 40 -1.78 -7.19 -4.25
N GLU A 41 -2.44 -8.15 -4.91
CA GLU A 41 -3.84 -8.51 -4.63
C GLU A 41 -4.04 -8.94 -3.18
N LEU A 42 -3.19 -9.86 -2.70
CA LEU A 42 -3.24 -10.35 -1.32
C LEU A 42 -3.13 -9.21 -0.30
N LYS A 43 -2.20 -8.27 -0.54
CA LYS A 43 -2.01 -7.11 0.34
C LYS A 43 -3.07 -6.03 0.19
N MET A 44 -3.67 -5.90 -0.98
CA MET A 44 -4.82 -5.02 -1.18
C MET A 44 -6.04 -5.46 -0.36
N ALA A 45 -6.21 -6.76 -0.10
CA ALA A 45 -7.23 -7.23 0.83
C ALA A 45 -7.00 -6.73 2.28
N GLU A 46 -5.75 -6.67 2.73
CA GLU A 46 -5.38 -6.10 4.04
C GLU A 46 -5.64 -4.59 4.09
N VAL A 47 -5.24 -3.86 3.03
CA VAL A 47 -5.51 -2.43 2.87
C VAL A 47 -7.01 -2.15 2.95
N MET A 48 -7.80 -2.88 2.17
CA MET A 48 -9.25 -2.73 2.14
C MET A 48 -9.88 -2.98 3.51
N ARG A 49 -9.45 -4.03 4.22
CA ARG A 49 -9.93 -4.31 5.58
C ARG A 49 -9.64 -3.16 6.52
N PHE A 50 -8.43 -2.60 6.47
CA PHE A 50 -8.05 -1.48 7.34
C PHE A 50 -8.85 -0.21 7.02
N GLU A 51 -8.94 0.16 5.74
CA GLU A 51 -9.61 1.39 5.31
C GLU A 51 -11.13 1.38 5.48
N MET A 52 -11.76 0.19 5.46
CA MET A 52 -13.21 0.06 5.65
C MET A 52 -13.63 -0.20 7.10
N THR A 53 -12.67 -0.31 8.03
CA THR A 53 -12.97 -0.50 9.46
C THR A 53 -12.87 0.84 10.19
N PRO A 54 -13.94 1.35 10.82
CA PRO A 54 -13.85 2.56 11.62
C PRO A 54 -12.80 2.44 12.72
N HIS A 55 -11.87 3.39 12.81
CA HIS A 55 -10.86 3.42 13.85
C HIS A 55 -11.43 4.03 15.15
N PRO A 56 -11.10 3.54 16.36
CA PRO A 56 -11.62 4.11 17.61
C PRO A 56 -11.39 5.62 17.78
N VAL A 57 -10.32 6.16 17.18
CA VAL A 57 -10.05 7.61 17.17
C VAL A 57 -11.13 8.39 16.41
N GLU A 58 -11.76 7.80 15.40
CA GLU A 58 -12.84 8.42 14.64
C GLU A 58 -14.08 8.62 15.52
N TYR A 59 -14.31 7.74 16.50
CA TYR A 59 -15.37 7.94 17.48
C TYR A 59 -15.10 9.18 18.33
N ASP A 60 -13.87 9.34 18.86
CA ASP A 60 -13.49 10.55 19.60
C ASP A 60 -13.63 11.82 18.73
N MET A 61 -13.21 11.75 17.46
CA MET A 61 -13.25 12.87 16.52
C MET A 61 -14.67 13.27 16.08
N TYR A 62 -15.59 12.31 15.91
CA TYR A 62 -16.88 12.56 15.24
C TYR A 62 -18.11 12.36 16.13
N TYR A 63 -18.02 11.63 17.25
CA TYR A 63 -19.19 11.29 18.07
C TYR A 63 -19.53 12.34 19.14
N SER A 64 -18.58 13.19 19.54
CA SER A 64 -18.77 14.21 20.58
C SER A 64 -19.30 15.56 20.06
N VAL A 65 -19.99 15.56 18.91
CA VAL A 65 -20.74 16.72 18.39
C VAL A 65 -22.04 16.91 19.17
#